data_AF-A0A2V6G7E5-F1
#
_entry.id   AF-A0A2V6G7E5-F1
#
_cell.length_a   1.000
_cell.length_b   1.000
_cell.length_c   1.000
_cell.angle_alpha   90.00
_cell.angle_beta   90.00
_cell.angle_gamma   90.00
#
_symmetry.space_group_name_H-M   'P 1'
#
loop_
_entity.id
_entity.type
_entity.pdbx_description
1 polymer ?
#
loop_
_entity_poly.entity_id
_entity_poly.type
_entity_poly.pdbx_seq_one_letter_code
_entity_poly.pdbx_strand_id
1 'polypeptide(L)'
;MAGVPESKDNLPQLYRFCFLMLGEAQKAREVFEATLRAATERAGEAETRADRFWLYREARGRCLEASEQGLQPENVDLPQEELSPAAADQVLQIDANQLAIWISAAPEPQRTALALFYLGEFSHRDLLKVTELKTAELSQLLLSARRQFQAWLNSVVPMEELT
;
A
#
# COMPACT_ATOMS: atom_id res chain seq x y z
N MET A 1 -12.24 7.24 23.40
CA MET A 1 -12.67 5.97 24.00
C MET A 1 -11.52 4.97 23.89
N ALA A 2 -11.36 4.18 24.95
CA ALA A 2 -10.53 3.00 25.19
C ALA A 2 -9.51 2.57 24.11
N GLY A 3 -8.27 2.37 24.56
CA GLY A 3 -7.15 1.91 23.74
C GLY A 3 -7.35 0.51 23.16
N VAL A 4 -6.64 0.26 22.06
CA VAL A 4 -6.48 -1.08 21.49
C VAL A 4 -5.04 -1.53 21.76
N PRO A 5 -4.76 -2.23 22.87
CA PRO A 5 -3.60 -3.07 22.95
C PRO A 5 -4.06 -4.51 22.72
N GLU A 6 -3.87 -5.05 21.51
CA GLU A 6 -3.73 -6.51 21.39
C GLU A 6 -2.87 -6.87 20.18
N SER A 7 -1.57 -6.97 20.48
CA SER A 7 -0.52 -7.57 19.67
C SER A 7 -0.77 -9.07 19.51
N LYS A 8 -1.77 -9.43 18.70
CA LYS A 8 -1.99 -10.77 18.16
C LYS A 8 -1.96 -10.68 16.64
N ASP A 9 -0.78 -10.92 16.09
CA ASP A 9 -0.52 -11.39 14.73
C ASP A 9 -1.40 -10.79 13.64
N ASN A 10 -1.10 -9.53 13.27
CA ASN A 10 -1.69 -8.88 12.11
C ASN A 10 -1.14 -9.43 10.77
N LEU A 11 -0.87 -10.73 10.71
CA LEU A 11 -0.27 -11.45 9.59
C LEU A 11 -1.11 -11.32 8.31
N PRO A 12 -2.46 -11.41 8.34
CA PRO A 12 -3.25 -11.18 7.14
C PRO A 12 -3.06 -9.77 6.57
N GLN A 13 -2.93 -8.76 7.43
CA GLN A 13 -2.73 -7.39 6.98
C GLN A 13 -1.28 -7.12 6.53
N LEU A 14 -0.31 -7.84 7.08
CA LEU A 14 1.06 -7.82 6.57
C LEU A 14 1.12 -8.43 5.16
N TYR A 15 0.44 -9.55 4.93
CA TYR A 15 0.32 -10.14 3.59
C TYR A 15 -0.38 -9.19 2.62
N ARG A 16 -1.54 -8.62 3.00
CA ARG A 16 -2.26 -7.63 2.19
C ARG A 16 -1.39 -6.42 1.87
N PHE A 17 -0.60 -5.94 2.83
CA PHE A 17 0.38 -4.88 2.56
C PHE A 17 1.39 -5.28 1.49
N CYS A 18 2.01 -6.47 1.60
CA CYS A 18 2.92 -6.96 0.58
C CYS A 18 2.22 -7.10 -0.79
N PHE A 19 0.96 -7.54 -0.80
CA PHE A 19 0.15 -7.65 -2.02
C PHE A 19 -0.14 -6.30 -2.67
N LEU A 20 -0.51 -5.28 -1.90
CA LEU A 20 -0.72 -3.92 -2.41
C LEU A 20 0.58 -3.30 -2.95
N MET A 21 1.71 -3.59 -2.30
CA MET A 21 3.02 -3.08 -2.73
C MET A 21 3.52 -3.70 -4.04
N LEU A 22 3.15 -4.96 -4.32
CA LEU A 22 3.75 -5.75 -5.41
C LEU A 22 2.77 -6.07 -6.55
N GLY A 23 1.45 -5.97 -6.32
CA GLY A 23 0.42 -6.27 -7.31
C GLY A 23 0.32 -7.74 -7.73
N GLU A 24 1.20 -8.61 -7.21
CA GLU A 24 1.38 -9.99 -7.65
C GLU A 24 1.44 -10.94 -6.45
N ALA A 25 0.49 -11.88 -6.37
CA ALA A 25 0.27 -12.71 -5.18
C ALA A 25 1.48 -13.59 -4.82
N GLN A 26 2.21 -14.09 -5.82
CA GLN A 26 3.39 -14.94 -5.61
C GLN A 26 4.54 -14.16 -4.97
N LYS A 27 4.92 -13.00 -5.53
CA LYS A 27 5.94 -12.13 -4.95
C LYS A 27 5.55 -11.63 -3.56
N ALA A 28 4.28 -11.27 -3.38
CA ALA A 28 3.76 -10.84 -2.08
C ALA A 28 3.91 -11.93 -1.01
N ARG A 29 3.63 -13.18 -1.37
CA ARG A 29 3.80 -14.33 -0.47
C ARG A 29 5.27 -14.54 -0.11
N GLU A 30 6.16 -14.49 -1.08
CA GLU A 30 7.61 -14.66 -0.86
C GLU A 30 8.16 -13.59 0.08
N VAL A 31 7.84 -12.32 -0.16
CA VAL A 31 8.25 -11.22 0.73
C VAL A 31 7.66 -11.39 2.13
N PHE A 32 6.37 -11.72 2.23
CA PHE A 32 5.70 -11.96 3.51
C PHE A 32 6.38 -13.07 4.33
N GLU A 33 6.60 -14.25 3.74
CA GLU A 33 7.26 -15.38 4.40
C GLU A 33 8.69 -15.02 4.83
N ALA A 34 9.41 -14.25 4.02
CA ALA A 34 10.76 -13.80 4.34
C ALA A 34 10.79 -12.77 5.48
N THR A 35 9.81 -11.85 5.56
CA THR A 35 9.65 -10.94 6.69
C THR A 35 9.34 -11.69 7.99
N LEU A 36 8.51 -12.73 7.94
CA LEU A 36 8.22 -13.53 9.14
C LEU A 36 9.46 -14.28 9.64
N ARG A 37 10.27 -14.80 8.73
CA ARG A 37 11.55 -15.45 9.09
C ARG A 37 12.46 -14.48 9.84
N ALA A 38 12.65 -13.27 9.29
CA ALA A 38 13.44 -12.24 9.94
C ALA A 38 12.88 -11.85 11.32
N ALA A 39 11.55 -11.83 11.48
CA ALA A 39 10.91 -11.55 12.76
C ALA A 39 11.20 -12.66 13.81
N THR A 40 11.20 -13.93 13.38
CA THR A 40 11.52 -15.06 14.27
C THR A 40 12.98 -15.08 14.70
N GLU A 41 13.92 -14.80 13.78
CA GLU A 41 15.36 -14.70 14.07
C GLU A 41 15.60 -13.59 15.10
N ARG A 42 15.02 -12.40 14.87
CA ARG A 42 15.12 -11.26 15.78
C ARG A 42 14.57 -11.54 17.18
N ALA A 43 13.47 -12.28 17.29
CA ALA A 43 12.87 -12.64 18.57
C ALA A 43 13.68 -13.71 19.33
N GLY A 44 14.53 -14.49 18.64
CA GLY A 44 15.47 -15.41 19.26
C GLY A 44 16.74 -14.72 19.78
N GLU A 45 17.17 -13.64 19.12
CA GLU A 45 18.38 -12.88 19.49
C GLU A 45 18.13 -11.80 20.55
N ALA A 46 16.92 -11.24 20.59
CA ALA A 46 16.52 -10.22 21.55
C ALA A 46 15.31 -10.70 22.36
N GLU A 47 15.28 -10.42 23.66
CA GLU A 47 14.09 -10.64 24.52
C GLU A 47 12.93 -9.69 24.18
N THR A 48 12.99 -9.03 23.02
CA THR A 48 12.06 -8.03 22.52
C THR A 48 11.35 -8.56 21.29
N ARG A 49 10.03 -8.77 21.42
CA ARG A 49 9.15 -9.06 20.27
C ARG A 49 9.30 -7.96 19.22
N ALA A 50 9.38 -8.34 17.95
CA ALA A 50 9.36 -7.40 16.83
C ALA A 50 8.14 -6.47 16.95
N ASP A 51 8.38 -5.17 17.06
CA ASP A 51 7.29 -4.21 17.08
C ASP A 51 6.64 -4.11 15.69
N ARG A 52 5.36 -3.73 15.67
CA ARG A 52 4.57 -3.64 14.44
C ARG A 52 5.18 -2.70 13.41
N PHE A 53 5.82 -1.61 13.82
CA PHE A 53 6.43 -0.65 12.90
C PHE A 53 7.68 -1.22 12.24
N TRP A 54 8.47 -2.01 12.97
CA TRP A 54 9.60 -2.74 12.41
C TRP A 54 9.13 -3.74 11.36
N LEU A 55 8.08 -4.53 11.62
CA LEU A 55 7.56 -5.51 10.65
C LEU A 55 7.19 -4.88 9.31
N TYR A 56 6.49 -3.74 9.34
CA TYR A 56 6.07 -3.07 8.11
C TYR A 56 7.22 -2.31 7.42
N ARG A 57 8.21 -1.81 8.17
CA ARG A 57 9.43 -1.24 7.56
C ARG A 57 10.28 -2.32 6.89
N GLU A 58 10.42 -3.48 7.52
CA GLU A 58 11.11 -4.65 6.96
C GLU A 58 10.41 -5.16 5.70
N ALA A 59 9.09 -5.35 5.76
CA ALA A 59 8.29 -5.74 4.59
C ALA A 59 8.37 -4.70 3.47
N ARG A 60 8.34 -3.39 3.80
CA ARG A 60 8.51 -2.31 2.82
C ARG A 60 9.85 -2.46 2.10
N GLY A 61 10.97 -2.54 2.82
CA GLY A 61 12.30 -2.65 2.22
C GLY A 61 12.38 -3.81 1.22
N ARG A 62 11.91 -5.00 1.63
CA ARG A 62 11.88 -6.19 0.77
C ARG A 62 10.95 -6.04 -0.44
N CYS A 63 9.81 -5.38 -0.30
CA CYS A 63 8.93 -5.10 -1.44
C CYS A 63 9.60 -4.17 -2.47
N LEU A 64 10.38 -3.18 -2.01
CA LEU A 64 11.11 -2.29 -2.90
C LEU A 64 12.21 -3.03 -3.63
N GLU A 65 13.02 -3.82 -2.91
CA GLU A 65 14.05 -4.68 -3.52
C GLU A 65 13.46 -5.65 -4.55
N ALA A 66 12.33 -6.30 -4.23
CA ALA A 66 11.63 -7.20 -5.15
C ALA A 66 11.03 -6.47 -6.36
N SER A 67 10.67 -5.20 -6.21
CA SER A 67 10.21 -4.35 -7.32
C SER A 67 11.35 -3.93 -8.23
N GLU A 68 12.53 -3.64 -7.67
CA GLU A 68 13.75 -3.26 -8.39
C GLU A 68 14.30 -4.37 -9.30
N GLN A 69 14.04 -5.64 -8.95
CA GLN A 69 14.43 -6.81 -9.76
C GLN A 69 13.56 -7.01 -11.02
N GLY A 70 12.48 -6.23 -11.19
CA GLY A 70 11.56 -6.27 -12.33
C GLY A 70 11.65 -5.07 -13.27
N LEU A 71 10.69 -4.97 -14.21
CA LEU A 71 10.48 -3.78 -15.03
C LEU A 71 10.15 -2.59 -14.11
N GLN A 72 11.01 -1.58 -14.11
CA GLN A 72 10.76 -0.37 -13.34
C GLN A 72 9.63 0.43 -13.99
N PRO A 73 8.62 0.88 -13.24
CA PRO A 73 7.73 1.92 -13.74
C PRO A 73 8.61 3.13 -14.05
N GLU A 74 8.61 3.55 -15.31
CA GLU A 74 9.27 4.79 -15.71
C GLU A 74 8.67 5.94 -14.89
N ASN A 75 9.51 6.91 -14.51
CA ASN A 75 9.10 8.06 -13.71
C ASN A 75 8.34 9.04 -14.61
N VAL A 76 7.17 8.60 -15.07
CA VAL A 76 6.26 9.34 -15.93
C VAL A 76 5.28 10.07 -15.04
N ASP A 77 4.97 11.32 -15.38
CA ASP A 77 3.83 12.02 -14.78
C ASP A 77 2.57 11.22 -15.07
N LEU A 78 2.08 10.52 -14.04
CA LEU A 78 0.85 9.76 -14.14
C LEU A 78 -0.31 10.74 -14.37
N PRO A 79 -1.21 10.45 -15.33
CA PRO A 79 -2.34 11.31 -15.62
C PRO A 79 -3.21 11.50 -14.38
N GLN A 80 -3.71 12.72 -14.19
CA GLN A 80 -4.54 13.09 -13.04
C GLN A 80 -5.82 13.73 -13.52
N GLU A 81 -6.93 13.32 -12.93
CA GLU A 81 -8.24 13.93 -13.18
C GLU A 81 -8.93 14.28 -11.86
N GLU A 82 -9.79 15.31 -11.89
CA GLU A 82 -10.58 15.68 -10.72
C GLU A 82 -11.58 14.58 -10.37
N LEU A 83 -11.78 14.37 -9.07
CA LEU A 83 -12.66 13.31 -8.56
C LEU A 83 -14.08 13.51 -9.09
N SER A 84 -14.60 12.49 -9.77
CA SER A 84 -15.95 12.50 -10.30
C SER A 84 -16.95 12.17 -9.18
N PRO A 85 -18.13 12.82 -9.12
CA PRO A 85 -19.22 12.37 -8.26
C PRO A 85 -19.67 10.93 -8.55
N ALA A 86 -19.48 10.46 -9.79
CA ALA A 86 -19.80 9.08 -10.21
C ALA A 86 -18.69 8.06 -9.90
N ALA A 87 -17.57 8.48 -9.29
CA ALA A 87 -16.45 7.60 -8.99
C ALA A 87 -16.86 6.41 -8.11
N ALA A 88 -17.79 6.62 -7.18
CA ALA A 88 -18.29 5.55 -6.33
C ALA A 88 -18.95 4.42 -7.15
N ASP A 89 -19.74 4.79 -8.16
CA ASP A 89 -20.43 3.82 -9.03
C ASP A 89 -19.43 3.10 -9.95
N GLN A 90 -18.43 3.81 -10.48
CA GLN A 90 -17.34 3.20 -11.26
C GLN A 90 -16.53 2.19 -10.43
N VAL A 91 -16.21 2.52 -9.18
CA VAL A 91 -15.44 1.65 -8.28
C VAL A 91 -16.17 0.34 -7.99
N LEU A 92 -17.51 0.33 -7.99
CA LEU A 92 -18.28 -0.90 -7.81
C LEU A 92 -18.16 -1.88 -8.98
N GLN A 93 -17.71 -1.41 -10.15
CA GLN A 93 -17.57 -2.22 -11.37
C GLN A 93 -16.17 -2.84 -11.53
N ILE A 94 -15.19 -2.45 -10.70
CA ILE A 94 -13.82 -2.98 -10.78
C ILE A 94 -13.57 -4.08 -9.75
N ASP A 95 -12.72 -5.04 -10.11
CA ASP A 95 -12.27 -6.08 -9.18
C ASP A 95 -11.32 -5.52 -8.11
N ALA A 96 -11.36 -6.09 -6.91
CA ALA A 96 -10.51 -5.66 -5.81
C ALA A 96 -9.00 -5.79 -6.12
N ASN A 97 -8.59 -6.72 -6.98
CA ASN A 97 -7.19 -6.85 -7.41
C ASN A 97 -6.74 -5.67 -8.28
N GLN A 98 -7.67 -4.99 -8.96
CA GLN A 98 -7.35 -3.82 -9.77
C GLN A 98 -6.71 -2.70 -8.92
N LEU A 99 -7.16 -2.55 -7.67
CA LEU A 99 -6.57 -1.61 -6.73
C LEU A 99 -5.12 -1.97 -6.38
N ALA A 100 -4.80 -3.26 -6.23
CA ALA A 100 -3.42 -3.70 -5.97
C ALA A 100 -2.51 -3.42 -7.17
N ILE A 101 -2.99 -3.65 -8.39
CA ILE A 101 -2.26 -3.30 -9.62
C ILE A 101 -1.94 -1.79 -9.63
N TRP A 102 -2.97 -0.96 -9.43
CA TRP A 102 -2.83 0.50 -9.40
C TRP A 102 -1.89 1.01 -8.31
N ILE A 103 -1.97 0.47 -7.10
CA ILE A 103 -1.06 0.85 -6.01
C ILE A 103 0.37 0.42 -6.34
N SER A 104 0.57 -0.82 -6.80
CA SER A 104 1.90 -1.34 -7.13
C SER A 104 2.60 -0.58 -8.27
N ALA A 105 1.81 0.03 -9.17
CA ALA A 105 2.33 0.86 -10.26
C ALA A 105 2.74 2.28 -9.80
N ALA A 106 2.29 2.75 -8.64
CA ALA A 106 2.62 4.08 -8.15
C ALA A 106 4.13 4.21 -7.82
N PRO A 107 4.76 5.38 -7.98
CA PRO A 107 6.13 5.61 -7.56
C PRO A 107 6.27 5.60 -6.03
N GLU A 108 7.46 5.30 -5.52
CA GLU A 108 7.79 5.57 -4.11
C GLU A 108 8.03 7.07 -3.89
N PRO A 109 7.62 7.66 -2.76
CA PRO A 109 7.00 7.04 -1.57
C PRO A 109 5.46 6.93 -1.62
N GLN A 110 4.82 7.28 -2.73
CA GLN A 110 3.36 7.28 -2.89
C GLN A 110 2.77 5.88 -2.71
N ARG A 111 3.40 4.86 -3.30
CA ARG A 111 3.00 3.45 -3.21
C ARG A 111 2.91 2.96 -1.76
N THR A 112 3.97 3.10 -0.97
CA THR A 112 3.95 2.78 0.47
C THR A 112 2.83 3.53 1.20
N ALA A 113 2.68 4.83 0.95
CA ALA A 113 1.64 5.63 1.59
C ALA A 113 0.22 5.12 1.27
N LEU A 114 -0.04 4.77 0.00
CA LEU A 114 -1.32 4.22 -0.44
C LEU A 114 -1.59 2.85 0.17
N ALA A 115 -0.61 1.95 0.12
CA ALA A 115 -0.74 0.60 0.66
C ALA A 115 -1.11 0.65 2.15
N LEU A 116 -0.44 1.49 2.95
CA LEU A 116 -0.75 1.64 4.38
C LEU A 116 -2.08 2.35 4.64
N PHE A 117 -2.42 3.36 3.84
CA PHE A 117 -3.67 4.11 3.99
C PHE A 117 -4.89 3.23 3.71
N TYR A 118 -4.90 2.51 2.59
CA TYR A 118 -6.03 1.66 2.19
C TYR A 118 -6.10 0.32 2.94
N LEU A 119 -5.00 -0.09 3.60
CA LEU A 119 -5.06 -1.18 4.57
C LEU A 119 -6.00 -0.87 5.74
N GLY A 120 -6.16 0.42 6.09
CA GLY A 120 -7.09 0.87 7.14
C GLY A 120 -6.64 0.58 8.58
N GLU A 121 -5.42 0.07 8.75
CA GLU A 121 -4.93 -0.45 10.03
C GLU A 121 -4.10 0.57 10.84
N PHE A 122 -3.73 1.70 10.22
CA PHE A 122 -2.79 2.66 10.79
C PHE A 122 -3.41 4.05 10.91
N SER A 123 -3.12 4.76 12.00
CA SER A 123 -3.49 6.17 12.11
C SER A 123 -2.61 7.03 11.21
N HIS A 124 -3.04 8.25 10.90
CA HIS A 124 -2.20 9.21 10.15
C HIS A 124 -0.82 9.41 10.80
N ARG A 125 -0.74 9.42 12.14
CA ARG A 125 0.55 9.54 12.85
C ARG A 125 1.43 8.32 12.66
N ASP A 126 0.84 7.15 12.50
CA ASP A 126 1.55 5.91 12.27
C ASP A 126 2.07 5.82 10.84
N LEU A 127 1.28 6.27 9.85
CA LEU A 127 1.71 6.40 8.46
C LEU A 127 3.00 7.22 8.39
N LEU A 128 3.03 8.42 9.00
CA LEU A 128 4.19 9.30 9.01
C LEU A 128 5.46 8.64 9.58
N LYS A 129 5.31 7.72 10.56
CA LYS A 129 6.45 6.99 11.13
C LYS A 129 6.99 5.91 10.18
N VAL A 130 6.11 5.23 9.45
CA VAL A 130 6.52 4.15 8.54
C VAL A 130 7.07 4.71 7.22
N THR A 131 6.46 5.80 6.72
CA THR A 131 6.86 6.44 5.46
C THR A 131 7.98 7.46 5.64
N GLU A 132 8.26 7.90 6.87
CA GLU A 132 9.22 8.97 7.19
C GLU A 132 8.91 10.32 6.52
N LEU A 133 7.66 10.52 6.09
CA LEU A 133 7.19 11.73 5.43
C LEU A 133 6.75 12.81 6.43
N LYS A 134 6.70 14.06 5.95
CA LYS A 134 5.98 15.14 6.64
C LYS A 134 4.48 15.09 6.34
N THR A 135 3.67 15.65 7.23
CA THR A 135 2.21 15.71 7.08
C THR A 135 1.76 16.30 5.74
N ALA A 136 2.38 17.42 5.32
CA ALA A 136 2.04 18.07 4.06
C ALA A 136 2.36 17.18 2.85
N GLU A 137 3.50 16.48 2.87
CA GLU A 137 3.93 15.57 1.81
C GLU A 137 2.98 14.36 1.71
N LEU A 138 2.64 13.74 2.84
CA LEU A 138 1.68 12.63 2.87
C LEU A 138 0.31 13.04 2.30
N SER A 139 -0.21 14.19 2.71
CA SER A 139 -1.50 14.70 2.20
C SER A 139 -1.47 14.95 0.70
N GLN A 140 -0.40 15.55 0.18
CA GLN A 140 -0.26 15.81 -1.26
C GLN A 140 -0.15 14.50 -2.06
N LEU A 141 0.62 13.52 -1.56
CA LEU A 141 0.75 12.21 -2.22
C LEU A 141 -0.59 11.47 -2.28
N LEU A 142 -1.36 11.47 -1.20
CA LEU A 142 -2.68 10.84 -1.17
C LEU A 142 -3.70 11.55 -2.06
N LEU A 143 -3.67 12.89 -2.11
CA LEU A 143 -4.54 13.66 -3.01
C LEU A 143 -4.21 13.38 -4.48
N SER A 144 -2.92 13.47 -4.83
CA SER A 144 -2.40 13.16 -6.17
C SER A 144 -2.79 11.74 -6.60
N ALA A 145 -2.61 10.75 -5.71
CA ALA A 145 -2.94 9.36 -5.99
C ALA A 145 -4.42 9.15 -6.29
N ARG A 146 -5.32 9.80 -5.54
CA ARG A 146 -6.77 9.68 -5.79
C ARG A 146 -7.15 10.24 -7.16
N ARG A 147 -6.50 11.31 -7.60
CA ARG A 147 -6.70 11.87 -8.95
C ARG A 147 -6.14 10.96 -10.05
N GLN A 148 -5.03 10.28 -9.79
CA GLN A 148 -4.49 9.25 -10.69
C GLN A 148 -5.44 8.05 -10.79
N PHE A 149 -5.98 7.59 -9.66
CA PHE A 149 -7.00 6.53 -9.65
C PHE A 149 -8.25 6.95 -10.40
N GLN A 150 -8.68 8.21 -10.31
CA GLN A 150 -9.80 8.70 -11.10
C GLN A 150 -9.53 8.64 -12.60
N ALA A 151 -8.34 9.05 -13.05
CA ALA A 151 -7.95 8.95 -14.46
C ALA A 151 -7.97 7.49 -14.94
N TRP A 152 -7.49 6.56 -14.11
CA TRP A 152 -7.55 5.12 -14.41
C TRP A 152 -8.96 4.54 -14.35
N LEU A 153 -9.82 5.01 -13.44
CA LEU A 153 -11.23 4.62 -13.42
C LEU A 153 -11.92 5.03 -14.71
N ASN A 154 -11.71 6.27 -15.18
CA ASN A 154 -12.31 6.75 -16.42
C ASN A 154 -11.81 6.01 -17.66
N SER A 155 -10.60 5.43 -17.63
CA SER A 155 -10.09 4.62 -18.73
C SER A 155 -10.59 3.17 -18.71
N VAL A 156 -10.79 2.60 -17.51
CA VAL A 156 -11.24 1.20 -17.34
C VAL A 156 -12.77 1.10 -17.39
N VAL A 157 -13.49 2.09 -16.88
CA VAL A 157 -14.95 2.19 -16.84
C VAL A 157 -15.36 3.57 -17.37
N PRO A 158 -15.53 3.72 -18.69
CA PRO A 158 -15.91 4.99 -19.29
C PRO A 158 -17.25 5.50 -18.75
N MET A 159 -17.36 6.81 -18.56
CA MET A 159 -18.55 7.44 -17.96
C MET A 159 -19.82 7.29 -18.83
N GLU A 160 -19.65 7.06 -20.13
CA GLU A 160 -20.73 6.83 -21.10
C GLU A 160 -21.45 5.49 -20.89
N GLU A 161 -20.84 4.55 -20.17
CA GLU A 161 -21.42 3.23 -19.90
C GLU A 161 -22.33 3.20 -18.67
N LEU A 162 -22.48 4.33 -17.95
CA LEU A 162 -23.28 4.46 -16.71
C LEU A 162 -24.69 5.04 -16.92
N THR A 163 -25.11 5.27 -18.17
CA THR A 163 -26.46 5.73 -18.56
C THR A 163 -27.36 4.60 -19.00
#